data_AF-A0A9E3C0M3-F1
#
_entry.id   AF-A0A9E3C0M3-F1
#
_cell.length_a   1.000
_cell.length_b   1.000
_cell.length_c   1.000
_cell.angle_alpha   90.00
_cell.angle_beta   90.00
_cell.angle_gamma   90.00
#
_symmetry.space_group_name_H-M   'P 1'
#
loop_
_entity.id
_entity.type
_entity.pdbx_description
1 polymer ?
#
loop_
_entity_poly.entity_id
_entity_poly.type
_entity_poly.pdbx_seq_one_letter_code
_entity_poly.pdbx_strand_id
1 'polypeptide(L)'
;MVGNGHPRPGALAGVLLCAIIVPAIAIAAPPQAARQQHVPQAPHLSVHLGYTSEGTYRDVVLTGSTLRYTYNARNSLDKPGVINMVQAPHWTMGDLVTEQVILPPAEVAGMARVIRRTGFMRLRPVYGDRKGRAYGTLLQVTLGGRARKVLYLSGQRGGPAPTAFSAVESELVQIVNRNCKHKIS
;
A
#
# COMPACT_ATOMS: atom_id res chain seq x y z
N MET A 1 40.37 77.68 8.69
CA MET A 1 39.21 76.76 8.72
C MET A 1 39.04 76.25 10.14
N VAL A 2 37.78 76.16 10.54
CA VAL A 2 37.25 76.22 11.91
C VAL A 2 37.80 75.15 12.87
N GLY A 3 38.13 75.57 14.09
CA GLY A 3 38.48 74.70 15.21
C GLY A 3 38.17 75.36 16.55
N ASN A 4 36.87 75.51 16.87
CA ASN A 4 36.36 75.73 18.23
C ASN A 4 36.01 74.34 18.79
N GLY A 5 36.33 73.90 20.00
CA GLY A 5 36.47 74.64 21.25
C GLY A 5 35.36 74.18 22.20
N HIS A 6 35.65 73.18 23.06
CA HIS A 6 35.19 73.01 24.46
C HIS A 6 35.38 71.57 24.94
N PRO A 7 35.98 71.39 26.13
CA PRO A 7 35.29 70.59 27.13
C PRO A 7 35.41 71.16 28.56
N ARG A 8 34.47 70.70 29.41
CA ARG A 8 34.33 70.74 30.89
C ARG A 8 32.94 71.28 31.28
N PRO A 9 32.37 70.97 32.47
CA PRO A 9 32.88 70.26 33.66
C PRO A 9 31.96 69.10 34.12
N GLY A 10 32.38 68.21 35.04
CA GLY A 10 32.11 68.33 36.50
C GLY A 10 31.19 67.16 36.92
N ALA A 11 31.67 66.14 37.65
CA ALA A 11 31.85 66.06 39.11
C ALA A 11 30.57 65.78 39.91
N LEU A 12 30.75 65.03 41.01
CA LEU A 12 29.84 64.67 42.11
C LEU A 12 29.16 63.30 41.95
N ALA A 13 29.62 62.26 42.64
CA ALA A 13 29.42 61.98 44.09
C ALA A 13 27.99 61.56 44.41
N GLY A 14 27.82 60.36 44.97
CA GLY A 14 26.53 59.88 45.46
C GLY A 14 26.53 58.40 45.80
N VAL A 15 26.88 58.09 47.05
CA VAL A 15 26.63 56.81 47.72
C VAL A 15 25.12 56.66 47.93
N LEU A 16 24.51 55.50 47.64
CA LEU A 16 23.46 54.95 48.51
C LEU A 16 23.11 53.48 48.23
N LEU A 17 22.89 52.77 49.33
CA LEU A 17 22.35 51.43 49.53
C LEU A 17 21.29 50.98 48.52
N CYS A 18 21.27 49.68 48.20
CA CYS A 18 20.01 48.95 48.07
C CYS A 18 20.14 47.43 48.32
N ALA A 19 19.36 47.00 49.33
CA ALA A 19 18.56 45.79 49.41
C ALA A 19 19.21 44.39 49.26
N ILE A 20 19.17 43.67 50.38
CA ILE A 20 19.28 42.21 50.49
C ILE A 20 18.09 41.59 49.78
N ILE A 21 18.33 40.78 48.74
CA ILE A 21 17.31 39.94 48.09
C ILE A 21 17.44 38.52 48.62
N VAL A 22 16.37 38.03 49.25
CA VAL A 22 16.18 36.63 49.67
C VAL A 22 16.02 35.74 48.42
N PRO A 23 16.80 34.66 48.24
CA PRO A 23 16.55 33.73 47.14
C PRO A 23 15.35 32.83 47.46
N ALA A 24 14.33 32.87 46.59
CA ALA A 24 13.23 31.92 46.58
C ALA A 24 13.75 30.55 46.11
N ILE A 25 13.58 29.53 46.95
CA ILE A 25 13.90 28.14 46.63
C ILE A 25 12.79 27.60 45.71
N ALA A 26 13.09 27.46 44.41
CA ALA A 26 12.24 26.75 43.48
C ALA A 26 12.43 25.24 43.65
N ILE A 27 11.41 24.57 44.20
CA ILE A 27 11.36 23.10 44.28
C ILE A 27 11.06 22.58 42.88
N ALA A 28 12.10 22.12 42.17
CA ALA A 28 11.96 21.47 40.88
C ALA A 28 11.31 20.09 41.06
N ALA A 29 10.04 19.96 40.69
CA ALA A 29 9.39 18.67 40.54
C ALA A 29 10.01 17.91 39.34
N PRO A 30 10.27 16.59 39.44
CA PRO A 30 10.83 15.82 38.34
C PRO A 30 9.82 15.74 37.18
N PRO A 31 10.29 15.83 35.92
CA PRO A 31 9.42 15.75 34.75
C PRO A 31 8.83 14.33 34.65
N GLN A 32 7.51 14.23 34.72
CA GLN A 32 6.80 13.00 34.39
C GLN A 32 7.04 12.67 32.91
N ALA A 33 7.85 11.64 32.67
CA ALA A 33 8.02 11.04 31.36
C ALA A 33 6.65 10.55 30.87
N ALA A 34 6.08 11.27 29.89
CA ALA A 34 4.90 10.83 29.15
C ALA A 34 5.21 9.46 28.53
N ARG A 35 4.62 8.40 29.10
CA ARG A 35 4.60 7.07 28.46
C ARG A 35 3.84 7.22 27.15
N GLN A 36 4.58 7.33 26.04
CA GLN A 36 4.01 7.18 24.71
C GLN A 36 3.35 5.81 24.64
N GLN A 37 2.02 5.80 24.66
CA GLN A 37 1.25 4.59 24.39
C GLN A 37 1.55 4.18 22.96
N HIS A 38 2.39 3.16 22.79
CA HIS A 38 2.64 2.53 21.50
C HIS A 38 1.34 1.85 21.07
N VAL A 39 0.49 2.58 20.34
CA VAL A 39 -0.68 2.00 19.68
C VAL A 39 -0.15 1.00 18.65
N PRO A 40 -0.41 -0.30 18.79
CA PRO A 40 0.08 -1.28 17.82
C PRO A 40 -0.49 -0.92 16.45
N GLN A 41 0.35 -0.52 15.51
CA GLN A 41 -0.08 -0.32 14.12
C GLN A 41 -0.68 -1.64 13.63
N ALA A 42 -1.94 -1.59 13.20
CA ALA A 42 -2.59 -2.73 12.60
C ALA A 42 -1.71 -3.26 11.45
N PRO A 43 -1.52 -4.58 11.34
CA PRO A 43 -0.60 -5.15 10.36
C PRO A 43 -0.96 -4.69 8.95
N HIS A 44 -0.03 -3.98 8.31
CA HIS A 44 -0.18 -3.47 6.96
C HIS A 44 -0.42 -4.65 5.99
N LEU A 45 -1.63 -4.72 5.42
CA LEU A 45 -2.02 -5.70 4.41
C LEU A 45 -1.91 -5.05 3.03
N SER A 46 -1.27 -5.75 2.09
CA SER A 46 -1.38 -5.46 0.67
C SER A 46 -1.54 -6.76 -0.11
N VAL A 47 -2.40 -6.77 -1.12
CA VAL A 47 -2.64 -7.90 -2.03
C VAL A 47 -2.70 -7.38 -3.45
N HIS A 48 -1.96 -8.00 -4.36
CA HIS A 48 -1.96 -7.71 -5.78
C HIS A 48 -2.29 -8.98 -6.56
N LEU A 49 -3.29 -8.90 -7.43
CA LEU A 49 -3.65 -9.92 -8.41
C LEU A 49 -3.45 -9.34 -9.81
N GLY A 50 -2.59 -9.97 -10.60
CA GLY A 50 -2.39 -9.63 -12.00
C GLY A 50 -2.70 -10.81 -12.91
N TYR A 51 -3.48 -10.58 -13.95
CA TYR A 51 -3.73 -11.55 -15.01
C TYR A 51 -3.81 -10.84 -16.36
N THR A 52 -3.15 -11.44 -17.35
CA THR A 52 -3.17 -10.95 -18.73
C THR A 52 -3.26 -12.10 -19.72
N SER A 53 -4.09 -11.89 -20.73
CA SER A 53 -4.20 -12.72 -21.93
C SER A 53 -4.48 -11.82 -23.13
N GLU A 54 -4.70 -12.42 -24.30
CA GLU A 54 -4.99 -11.71 -25.54
C GLU A 54 -6.29 -10.88 -25.43
N GLY A 55 -7.32 -11.45 -24.79
CA GLY A 55 -8.63 -10.84 -24.62
C GLY A 55 -8.82 -10.09 -23.29
N THR A 56 -8.00 -10.37 -22.28
CA THR A 56 -8.29 -9.95 -20.90
C THR A 56 -7.09 -9.26 -20.27
N TYR A 57 -7.38 -8.16 -19.58
CA TYR A 57 -6.50 -7.54 -18.60
C TYR A 57 -7.24 -7.44 -17.27
N ARG A 58 -6.59 -7.85 -16.19
CA ARG A 58 -7.12 -7.78 -14.82
C ARG A 58 -5.98 -7.46 -13.87
N ASP A 59 -6.05 -6.30 -13.25
CA ASP A 59 -5.10 -5.86 -12.21
C ASP A 59 -5.90 -5.39 -10.99
N VAL A 60 -5.79 -6.11 -9.88
CA VAL A 60 -6.47 -5.77 -8.62
C VAL A 60 -5.41 -5.52 -7.57
N VAL A 61 -5.44 -4.34 -6.96
CA VAL A 61 -4.52 -3.93 -5.89
C VAL A 61 -5.33 -3.52 -4.66
N LEU A 62 -5.18 -4.27 -3.57
CA LEU A 62 -5.64 -3.90 -2.24
C LEU A 62 -4.45 -3.42 -1.43
N THR A 63 -4.48 -2.19 -0.92
CA THR A 63 -3.46 -1.65 -0.01
C THR A 63 -4.15 -0.95 1.15
N GLY A 64 -4.03 -1.51 2.36
CA GLY A 64 -4.83 -1.09 3.50
C GLY A 64 -6.31 -1.30 3.21
N SER A 65 -7.11 -0.24 3.23
CA SER A 65 -8.53 -0.25 2.86
C SER A 65 -8.80 0.14 1.41
N THR A 66 -7.81 0.59 0.65
CA THR A 66 -8.03 1.03 -0.73
C THR A 66 -7.94 -0.15 -1.68
N LEU A 67 -9.01 -0.41 -2.43
CA LEU A 67 -9.06 -1.37 -3.53
C LEU A 67 -9.04 -0.60 -4.86
N ARG A 68 -8.11 -0.95 -5.74
CA ARG A 68 -8.03 -0.47 -7.12
C ARG A 68 -8.19 -1.65 -8.06
N TYR A 69 -9.09 -1.54 -9.02
CA TYR A 69 -9.33 -2.57 -10.04
C TYR A 69 -9.23 -1.98 -11.43
N THR A 70 -8.23 -2.41 -12.19
CA THR A 70 -8.03 -2.04 -13.59
C THR A 70 -8.37 -3.23 -14.50
N TYR A 71 -9.20 -3.00 -15.50
CA TYR A 71 -9.65 -4.01 -16.45
C TYR A 71 -9.75 -3.46 -17.87
N ASN A 72 -9.72 -4.36 -18.86
CA ASN A 72 -10.05 -4.01 -20.24
C ASN A 72 -11.58 -3.96 -20.40
N ALA A 73 -12.14 -2.78 -20.68
CA ALA A 73 -13.60 -2.60 -20.83
C ALA A 73 -14.14 -3.05 -22.20
N ARG A 74 -13.26 -3.26 -23.18
CA ARG A 74 -13.65 -3.71 -24.53
C ARG A 74 -13.36 -5.19 -24.69
N ASN A 75 -14.34 -5.97 -25.12
CA ASN A 75 -14.09 -7.33 -25.53
C ASN A 75 -13.24 -7.32 -26.81
N SER A 76 -11.92 -7.48 -26.66
CA SER A 76 -10.96 -7.31 -27.77
C SER A 76 -10.93 -8.52 -28.73
N LEU A 77 -11.76 -9.54 -28.47
CA LEU A 77 -11.99 -10.68 -29.36
C LEU A 77 -12.86 -10.33 -30.58
N ASP A 78 -13.58 -9.21 -30.54
CA ASP A 78 -14.48 -8.77 -31.63
C ASP A 78 -13.75 -7.98 -32.74
N LYS A 79 -12.43 -7.79 -32.63
CA LYS A 79 -11.64 -7.10 -33.67
C LYS A 79 -11.33 -8.08 -34.82
N PRO A 80 -11.86 -7.86 -36.04
CA PRO A 80 -11.51 -8.68 -37.20
C PRO A 80 -10.01 -8.51 -37.51
N GLY A 81 -9.27 -9.61 -37.56
CA GLY A 81 -7.84 -9.61 -37.88
C GLY A 81 -6.96 -10.50 -36.99
N VAL A 82 -7.50 -11.10 -35.93
CA VAL A 82 -6.74 -12.02 -35.07
C VAL A 82 -6.79 -13.45 -35.59
N ILE A 83 -6.21 -13.64 -36.78
CA ILE A 83 -5.64 -14.92 -37.14
C ILE A 83 -4.14 -14.70 -36.93
N ASN A 84 -3.54 -15.30 -35.91
CA ASN A 84 -2.15 -15.80 -35.90
C ASN A 84 -1.64 -16.19 -34.50
N MET A 85 -0.72 -17.16 -34.50
CA MET A 85 -0.20 -18.01 -33.42
C MET A 85 0.53 -17.31 -32.25
N VAL A 86 0.38 -16.00 -32.06
CA VAL A 86 1.14 -15.22 -31.06
C VAL A 86 0.26 -14.90 -29.86
N GLN A 87 0.71 -15.29 -28.66
CA GLN A 87 0.09 -14.88 -27.39
C GLN A 87 0.42 -13.42 -27.09
N ALA A 88 -0.29 -12.48 -27.73
CA ALA A 88 -0.12 -11.04 -27.51
C ALA A 88 -1.46 -10.37 -27.13
N PRO A 89 -1.46 -9.40 -26.20
CA PRO A 89 -2.62 -8.56 -25.92
C PRO A 89 -3.24 -7.90 -27.16
N HIS A 90 -4.56 -7.92 -27.30
CA HIS A 90 -5.29 -7.15 -28.32
C HIS A 90 -5.90 -5.84 -27.78
N TRP A 91 -5.59 -5.54 -26.52
CA TRP A 91 -5.92 -4.33 -25.82
C TRP A 91 -4.69 -3.43 -25.71
N THR A 92 -4.93 -2.14 -25.62
CA THR A 92 -3.94 -1.09 -25.39
C THR A 92 -4.18 -0.44 -24.04
N MET A 93 -3.24 0.37 -23.56
CA MET A 93 -3.43 1.14 -22.32
C MET A 93 -4.66 2.05 -22.36
N GLY A 94 -5.04 2.54 -23.54
CA GLY A 94 -6.25 3.37 -23.73
C GLY A 94 -7.57 2.58 -23.63
N ASP A 95 -7.52 1.25 -23.69
CA ASP A 95 -8.69 0.38 -23.50
C ASP A 95 -8.96 0.04 -22.03
N LEU A 96 -8.03 0.41 -21.12
CA LEU A 96 -8.10 0.05 -19.71
C LEU A 96 -8.90 1.08 -18.91
N VAL A 97 -9.79 0.58 -18.06
CA VAL A 97 -10.58 1.36 -17.11
C VAL A 97 -10.15 1.00 -15.71
N THR A 98 -10.02 2.00 -14.83
CA THR A 98 -9.69 1.79 -13.42
C THR A 98 -10.81 2.28 -12.52
N GLU A 99 -11.25 1.41 -11.62
CA GLU A 99 -12.15 1.72 -10.52
C GLU A 99 -11.38 1.73 -9.20
N GLN A 100 -11.76 2.62 -8.28
CA GLN A 100 -11.18 2.69 -6.95
C GLN A 100 -12.28 2.85 -5.91
N VAL A 101 -12.19 2.08 -4.83
CA VAL A 101 -13.14 2.09 -3.71
C VAL A 101 -12.40 1.95 -2.39
N ILE A 102 -13.01 2.47 -1.32
CA ILE A 102 -12.54 2.27 0.06
C ILE A 102 -13.37 1.16 0.68
N LEU A 103 -12.71 0.09 1.09
CA LEU A 103 -13.33 -1.08 1.70
C LEU A 103 -13.59 -0.86 3.20
N PRO A 104 -14.67 -1.45 3.73
CA PRO A 104 -14.89 -1.47 5.17
C PRO A 104 -13.80 -2.32 5.85
N PRO A 105 -13.41 -1.99 7.10
CA PRO A 105 -12.39 -2.73 7.84
C PRO A 105 -12.66 -4.24 7.96
N ALA A 106 -13.93 -4.65 7.96
CA ALA A 106 -14.34 -6.05 8.03
C ALA A 106 -13.89 -6.86 6.80
N GLU A 107 -13.93 -6.30 5.59
CA GLU A 107 -13.47 -6.99 4.38
C GLU A 107 -11.95 -7.13 4.35
N VAL A 108 -11.22 -6.08 4.75
CA VAL A 108 -9.76 -6.11 4.89
C VAL A 108 -9.33 -7.18 5.91
N ALA A 109 -10.01 -7.24 7.05
CA ALA A 109 -9.78 -8.25 8.07
C ALA A 109 -10.14 -9.67 7.58
N GLY A 110 -11.21 -9.80 6.78
CA GLY A 110 -11.60 -11.05 6.11
C GLY A 110 -10.51 -11.58 5.20
N MET A 111 -9.99 -10.74 4.32
CA MET A 111 -8.86 -11.07 3.43
C MET A 111 -7.62 -11.51 4.23
N ALA A 112 -7.23 -10.76 5.27
CA ALA A 112 -6.11 -11.14 6.13
C ALA A 112 -6.31 -12.51 6.79
N ARG A 113 -7.55 -12.83 7.19
CA ARG A 113 -7.92 -14.12 7.79
C ARG A 113 -7.79 -15.27 6.78
N VAL A 114 -8.25 -15.07 5.55
CA VAL A 114 -8.09 -16.06 4.46
C VAL A 114 -6.62 -16.37 4.23
N ILE A 115 -5.78 -15.35 4.06
CA ILE A 115 -4.33 -15.50 3.83
C ILE A 115 -3.66 -16.31 4.96
N ARG A 116 -3.99 -15.99 6.22
CA ARG A 116 -3.44 -16.70 7.39
C ARG A 116 -3.89 -18.15 7.44
N ARG A 117 -5.20 -18.40 7.26
CA ARG A 117 -5.80 -19.72 7.38
C ARG A 117 -5.33 -20.67 6.29
N THR A 118 -5.16 -20.18 5.06
CA THR A 118 -4.77 -21.03 3.93
C THR A 118 -3.27 -21.30 3.84
N GLY A 119 -2.46 -20.54 4.56
CA GLY A 119 -1.01 -20.69 4.52
C GLY A 119 -0.37 -20.18 3.22
N PHE A 120 -1.03 -19.27 2.50
CA PHE A 120 -0.52 -18.69 1.24
C PHE A 120 0.94 -18.23 1.33
N MET A 121 1.33 -17.63 2.47
CA MET A 121 2.69 -17.12 2.71
C MET A 121 3.79 -18.21 2.66
N ARG A 122 3.43 -19.49 2.71
CA ARG A 122 4.32 -20.66 2.66
C ARG A 122 4.38 -21.33 1.27
N LEU A 123 3.60 -20.85 0.30
CA LEU A 123 3.58 -21.41 -1.05
C LEU A 123 4.93 -21.22 -1.76
N ARG A 124 5.20 -22.13 -2.70
CA ARG A 124 6.31 -21.98 -3.65
C ARG A 124 6.06 -20.78 -4.57
N PRO A 125 7.11 -20.17 -5.15
CA PRO A 125 6.93 -19.00 -6.00
C PRO A 125 6.23 -19.26 -7.34
N VAL A 126 6.24 -20.49 -7.86
CA VAL A 126 5.68 -20.80 -9.18
C VAL A 126 5.00 -22.18 -9.16
N TYR A 127 3.84 -22.27 -9.81
CA TYR A 127 3.08 -23.49 -10.07
C TYR A 127 2.60 -23.54 -11.53
N GLY A 128 2.39 -24.75 -12.06
CA GLY A 128 2.02 -24.98 -13.46
C GLY A 128 3.22 -25.20 -14.38
N ASP A 129 2.95 -25.47 -15.66
CA ASP A 129 3.95 -25.71 -16.71
C ASP A 129 3.74 -24.72 -17.86
N ARG A 130 4.83 -24.24 -18.47
CA ARG A 130 4.83 -23.37 -19.66
C ARG A 130 4.72 -24.17 -20.97
N LYS A 131 4.55 -25.50 -20.93
CA LYS A 131 4.39 -26.30 -22.16
C LYS A 131 3.11 -25.93 -22.90
N GLY A 132 3.30 -25.35 -24.09
CA GLY A 132 2.21 -24.90 -24.94
C GLY A 132 1.66 -23.54 -24.52
N ARG A 133 0.41 -23.26 -24.90
CA ARG A 133 -0.27 -22.01 -24.56
C ARG A 133 -0.57 -21.98 -23.06
N ALA A 134 -0.01 -21.02 -22.34
CA ALA A 134 -0.26 -20.83 -20.92
C ALA A 134 -0.44 -19.35 -20.56
N TYR A 135 -1.25 -19.08 -19.54
CA TYR A 135 -1.49 -17.73 -19.01
C TYR A 135 -1.09 -17.65 -17.54
N GLY A 136 -0.42 -16.56 -17.19
CA GLY A 136 0.04 -16.32 -15.83
C GLY A 136 -0.98 -15.55 -15.01
N THR A 137 -1.38 -16.12 -13.88
CA THR A 137 -2.03 -15.39 -12.79
C THR A 137 -1.00 -15.15 -11.69
N LEU A 138 -0.70 -13.89 -11.42
CA LEU A 138 0.22 -13.47 -10.37
C LEU A 138 -0.56 -13.06 -9.12
N LEU A 139 -0.21 -13.63 -7.97
CA LEU A 139 -0.63 -13.13 -6.66
C LEU A 139 0.59 -12.70 -5.83
N GLN A 140 0.56 -11.47 -5.34
CA GLN A 140 1.55 -10.96 -4.40
C GLN A 140 0.85 -10.47 -3.13
N VAL A 141 1.29 -10.95 -1.97
CA VAL A 141 0.72 -10.63 -0.67
C VAL A 141 1.81 -10.09 0.24
N THR A 142 1.55 -8.96 0.89
CA THR A 142 2.32 -8.45 2.01
C THR A 142 1.44 -8.43 3.25
N LEU A 143 1.86 -9.11 4.31
CA LEU A 143 1.12 -9.19 5.58
C LEU A 143 2.10 -9.20 6.76
N GLY A 144 1.98 -8.22 7.65
CA GLY A 144 2.81 -8.14 8.86
C GLY A 144 4.31 -8.05 8.53
N GLY A 145 4.68 -7.23 7.55
CA GLY A 145 6.06 -7.02 7.12
C GLY A 145 6.66 -8.14 6.25
N ARG A 146 5.94 -9.25 6.03
CA ARG A 146 6.39 -10.35 5.17
C ARG A 146 5.71 -10.26 3.81
N ALA A 147 6.48 -10.48 2.74
CA ALA A 147 5.95 -10.55 1.38
C ALA A 147 6.08 -11.96 0.78
N ARG A 148 5.09 -12.36 -0.03
CA ARG A 148 5.12 -13.60 -0.82
C ARG A 148 4.52 -13.32 -2.20
N LYS A 149 5.26 -13.67 -3.24
CA LYS A 149 4.83 -13.61 -4.65
C LYS A 149 4.71 -15.03 -5.20
N VAL A 150 3.57 -15.34 -5.82
CA VAL A 150 3.27 -16.64 -6.41
C VAL A 150 2.72 -16.43 -7.82
N LEU A 151 3.30 -17.11 -8.81
CA LEU A 151 2.82 -17.18 -10.18
C LEU A 151 2.19 -18.55 -10.42
N TYR A 152 0.93 -18.57 -10.82
CA TYR A 152 0.27 -19.77 -11.33
C TYR A 152 0.14 -19.68 -12.85
N LEU A 153 0.57 -20.73 -13.54
CA LEU A 153 0.46 -20.84 -15.00
C LEU A 153 -0.68 -21.79 -15.33
N SER A 154 -1.79 -21.24 -15.82
CA SER A 154 -2.90 -22.04 -16.36
C SER A 154 -2.56 -22.44 -17.80
N GLY A 155 -2.59 -23.73 -18.09
CA GLY A 155 -2.35 -24.28 -19.42
C GLY A 155 -3.03 -25.63 -19.56
N GLN A 156 -3.20 -26.14 -20.79
CA GLN A 156 -3.93 -27.39 -21.06
C GLN A 156 -3.39 -28.61 -20.30
N ARG A 157 -2.10 -28.58 -19.91
CA ARG A 157 -1.43 -29.65 -19.16
C ARG A 157 -1.03 -29.24 -17.74
N GLY A 158 -1.44 -28.04 -17.29
CA GLY A 158 -1.16 -27.57 -15.95
C GLY A 158 -2.05 -28.28 -14.91
N GLY A 159 -1.46 -28.72 -13.80
CA GLY A 159 -2.25 -29.16 -12.64
C GLY A 159 -3.01 -27.99 -12.01
N PRO A 160 -4.02 -28.26 -11.15
CA PRO A 160 -4.81 -27.22 -10.52
C PRO A 160 -3.93 -26.27 -9.69
N ALA A 161 -4.38 -25.02 -9.57
CA ALA A 161 -3.75 -24.08 -8.65
C ALA A 161 -3.79 -24.63 -7.22
N PRO A 162 -2.77 -24.35 -6.38
CA PRO A 162 -2.81 -24.72 -4.98
C PRO A 162 -4.04 -24.14 -4.30
N THR A 163 -4.70 -24.90 -3.43
CA THR A 163 -5.93 -24.46 -2.72
C THR A 163 -5.76 -23.11 -2.04
N ALA A 164 -4.59 -22.84 -1.46
CA ALA A 164 -4.31 -21.56 -0.82
C ALA A 164 -4.19 -20.38 -1.80
N PHE A 165 -3.70 -20.62 -3.01
CA PHE A 165 -3.69 -19.64 -4.09
C PHE A 165 -5.12 -19.33 -4.52
N SER A 166 -5.89 -20.37 -4.87
CA SER A 166 -7.28 -20.23 -5.32
C SER A 166 -8.16 -19.55 -4.27
N ALA A 167 -7.96 -19.81 -2.98
CA ALA A 167 -8.74 -19.18 -1.92
C ALA A 167 -8.47 -17.67 -1.81
N VAL A 168 -7.20 -17.23 -1.93
CA VAL A 168 -6.84 -15.81 -1.89
C VAL A 168 -7.34 -15.09 -3.15
N GLU A 169 -7.17 -15.71 -4.33
CA GLU A 169 -7.72 -15.21 -5.59
C GLU A 169 -9.24 -15.06 -5.50
N SER A 170 -9.94 -16.11 -5.08
CA SER A 170 -11.41 -16.12 -4.98
C SER A 170 -11.93 -15.05 -4.03
N GLU A 171 -11.30 -14.88 -2.86
CA GLU A 171 -11.70 -13.83 -1.91
C GLU A 171 -11.53 -12.44 -2.54
N LEU A 172 -10.40 -12.19 -3.23
CA LEU A 172 -10.15 -10.89 -3.84
C LEU A 172 -11.14 -10.61 -4.98
N VAL A 173 -11.43 -11.63 -5.80
CA VAL A 173 -12.45 -11.57 -6.86
C VAL A 173 -13.83 -11.26 -6.26
N GLN A 174 -14.20 -11.92 -5.17
CA GLN A 174 -15.48 -11.66 -4.50
C GLN A 174 -15.56 -10.24 -3.93
N ILE A 175 -14.48 -9.72 -3.34
CA ILE A 175 -14.40 -8.33 -2.88
C ILE A 175 -14.62 -7.36 -4.05
N VAL A 176 -13.95 -7.56 -5.19
CA VAL A 176 -14.19 -6.77 -6.40
C VAL A 176 -15.65 -6.87 -6.82
N ASN A 177 -16.21 -8.08 -6.88
CA ASN A 177 -17.58 -8.30 -7.32
C ASN A 177 -18.64 -7.72 -6.39
N ARG A 178 -18.35 -7.50 -5.10
CA ARG A 178 -19.26 -6.81 -4.19
C ARG A 178 -19.16 -5.29 -4.29
N ASN A 179 -17.97 -4.75 -4.54
CA ASN A 179 -17.70 -3.32 -4.35
C ASN A 179 -17.51 -2.51 -5.65
N CYS A 180 -17.08 -3.14 -6.75
CA CYS A 180 -16.86 -2.47 -8.04
C CYS A 180 -18.10 -2.61 -8.95
N LYS A 181 -18.27 -1.70 -9.90
CA LYS A 181 -19.35 -1.77 -10.89
C LYS A 181 -19.08 -2.91 -11.87
N HIS A 182 -17.87 -2.98 -12.42
CA HIS A 182 -17.47 -4.08 -13.29
C HIS A 182 -17.14 -5.33 -12.47
N LYS A 183 -17.68 -6.46 -12.92
CA LYS A 183 -17.55 -7.75 -12.24
C LYS A 183 -16.53 -8.62 -12.96
N ILE A 184 -15.72 -9.30 -12.18
CA ILE A 184 -14.88 -10.40 -12.60
C ILE A 184 -15.76 -11.63 -12.81
N SER A 185 -15.77 -12.13 -14.05
CA SER A 185 -16.29 -13.46 -14.43
C SER A 185 -15.26 -14.55 -14.18
#